data_AF-A0A1Q4DYL9-F1
#
_entry.id   AF-A0A1Q4DYL9-F1
#
_cell.length_a   1.000
_cell.length_b   1.000
_cell.length_c   1.000
_cell.angle_alpha   90.00
_cell.angle_beta   90.00
_cell.angle_gamma   90.00
#
_symmetry.space_group_name_H-M   'P 1'
#
loop_
_entity.id
_entity.type
_entity.pdbx_description
1 polymer ?
#
loop_
_entity_poly.entity_id
_entity_poly.type
_entity_poly.pdbx_seq_one_letter_code
_entity_poly.pdbx_strand_id
1 'polypeptide(L)'
;MTADAGRGPTIAEIAALTARLRTLSQAGRDADPAEVDRFLADKREILDRIDADDLPSPTSGFTRSSAQAVRELAAEGHPDAEGMVRSYLDDVSERVGVPVHQWGLDESDMDEIRTAEVRGTHDAVQHAHVAITDRRAAEAVSPFAAEETTVEDEAGFW
;
A
#
# COMPACT_ATOMS: atom_id res chain seq x y z
N MET A 1 3.17 33.29 38.90
CA MET A 1 2.12 32.56 38.18
C MET A 1 2.81 31.42 37.46
N THR A 2 2.65 30.22 38.01
CA THR A 2 3.27 28.97 37.55
C THR A 2 2.68 28.58 36.20
N ALA A 3 3.55 28.51 35.18
CA ALA A 3 3.18 27.92 33.90
C ALA A 3 2.87 26.43 34.12
N ASP A 4 1.67 26.03 33.74
CA ASP A 4 1.19 24.64 33.69
C ASP A 4 1.89 23.92 32.53
N ALA A 5 3.21 23.75 32.65
CA ALA A 5 4.10 23.32 31.56
C ALA A 5 4.12 21.80 31.31
N GLY A 6 3.03 21.10 31.64
CA GLY A 6 2.94 19.64 31.49
C GLY A 6 1.51 19.14 31.36
N ARG A 7 0.62 19.99 30.82
CA ARG A 7 -0.75 19.61 30.50
C ARG A 7 -1.00 19.83 29.02
N GLY A 8 -1.29 18.75 28.32
CA GLY A 8 -1.71 18.75 26.94
C GLY A 8 -2.89 19.70 26.71
N PRO A 9 -3.03 20.24 25.49
CA PRO A 9 -4.07 21.21 25.21
C PRO A 9 -5.46 20.60 25.44
N THR A 10 -6.33 21.38 26.05
CA THR A 10 -7.72 21.00 26.28
C THR A 10 -8.53 21.06 24.99
N ILE A 11 -9.62 20.28 24.92
CA ILE A 11 -10.57 20.34 23.81
C ILE A 11 -11.14 21.76 23.61
N ALA A 12 -11.29 22.53 24.70
CA ALA A 12 -11.75 23.92 24.62
C ALA A 12 -10.74 24.83 23.90
N GLU A 13 -9.44 24.66 24.17
CA GLU A 13 -8.37 25.39 23.48
C GLU A 13 -8.32 25.04 21.99
N ILE A 14 -8.45 23.75 21.65
CA ILE A 14 -8.48 23.28 20.26
C ILE A 14 -9.72 23.84 19.53
N ALA A 15 -10.88 23.84 20.18
CA ALA A 15 -12.12 24.38 19.61
C ALA A 15 -12.02 25.89 19.39
N ALA A 16 -11.42 26.63 20.33
CA ALA A 16 -11.18 28.07 20.20
C ALA A 16 -10.24 28.38 19.03
N LEU A 17 -9.13 27.63 18.89
CA LEU A 17 -8.21 27.76 17.76
C LEU A 17 -8.92 27.50 16.42
N THR A 18 -9.76 26.47 16.36
CA THR A 18 -10.51 26.12 15.14
C THR A 18 -11.55 27.19 14.78
N ALA A 19 -12.23 27.76 15.78
CA ALA A 19 -13.15 28.88 15.57
C ALA A 19 -12.41 30.12 15.04
N ARG A 20 -11.23 30.42 15.59
CA ARG A 20 -10.38 31.53 15.15
C ARG A 20 -9.88 31.34 13.71
N LEU A 21 -9.47 30.11 13.36
CA LEU A 21 -9.11 29.74 12.00
C LEU A 21 -10.28 29.96 11.02
N ARG A 22 -11.50 29.59 11.41
CA ARG A 22 -12.70 29.83 10.58
C ARG A 22 -12.90 31.33 10.31
N THR A 23 -12.77 32.17 11.34
CA THR A 23 -12.91 33.62 11.19
C THR A 23 -11.83 34.22 10.28
N LEU A 24 -10.56 33.84 10.47
CA LEU A 24 -9.46 34.28 9.62
C LEU A 24 -9.62 33.81 8.17
N SER A 25 -10.06 32.56 7.98
CA SER A 25 -10.34 32.02 6.65
C SER A 25 -11.49 32.75 5.95
N GLN A 26 -12.49 33.23 6.69
CA GLN A 26 -13.59 34.03 6.13
C GLN A 26 -13.14 35.45 5.76
N ALA A 27 -12.24 36.04 6.54
CA ALA A 27 -11.65 37.35 6.23
C ALA A 27 -10.68 37.29 5.03
N GLY A 28 -10.07 36.13 4.77
CA GLY A 28 -9.26 35.90 3.58
C GLY A 28 -8.07 36.86 3.49
N ARG A 29 -7.95 37.60 2.38
CA ARG A 29 -6.86 38.56 2.17
C ARG A 29 -6.98 39.83 3.01
N ASP A 30 -8.17 40.12 3.54
CA ASP A 30 -8.43 41.29 4.38
C ASP A 30 -8.22 41.00 5.87
N ALA A 31 -7.74 39.79 6.21
CA ALA A 31 -7.38 39.44 7.58
C ALA A 31 -6.24 40.34 8.09
N ASP A 32 -6.38 40.81 9.33
CA ASP A 32 -5.35 41.60 10.00
C ASP A 32 -4.04 40.79 10.12
N PRO A 33 -2.92 41.24 9.54
CA PRO A 33 -1.64 40.53 9.61
C PRO A 33 -1.17 40.28 11.04
N ALA A 34 -1.43 41.23 11.97
CA ALA A 34 -1.02 41.06 13.36
C ALA A 34 -1.82 39.96 14.07
N GLU A 35 -3.07 39.74 13.67
CA GLU A 35 -3.90 38.65 14.18
C GLU A 35 -3.50 37.29 13.58
N VAL A 36 -3.07 37.27 12.31
CA VAL A 36 -2.50 36.07 11.68
C VAL A 36 -1.23 35.64 12.40
N ASP A 37 -0.33 36.57 12.70
CA ASP A 37 0.93 36.27 13.42
C ASP A 37 0.66 35.72 14.82
N ARG A 38 -0.29 36.30 15.57
CA ARG A 38 -0.73 35.78 16.88
C ARG A 38 -1.30 34.37 16.75
N PHE A 39 -2.19 34.15 15.77
CA PHE A 39 -2.77 32.83 15.54
C PHE A 39 -1.71 31.78 15.24
N LEU A 40 -0.67 32.11 14.47
CA LEU A 40 0.44 31.19 14.17
C LEU A 40 1.29 30.89 15.42
N ALA A 41 1.51 31.88 16.29
CA ALA A 41 2.19 31.68 17.56
C ALA A 41 1.37 30.77 18.50
N ASP A 42 0.07 31.05 18.66
CA ASP A 42 -0.85 30.24 19.48
C ASP A 42 -0.93 28.79 18.96
N LYS A 43 -1.00 28.61 17.64
CA LYS A 43 -0.99 27.29 16.99
C LYS A 43 0.32 26.56 17.31
N ARG A 44 1.46 27.23 17.22
CA ARG A 44 2.76 26.62 17.50
C ARG A 44 2.87 26.17 18.96
N GLU A 45 2.42 26.99 19.90
CA GLU A 45 2.41 26.62 21.32
C GLU A 45 1.50 25.42 21.61
N ILE A 46 0.34 25.33 20.94
CA ILE A 46 -0.54 24.15 21.04
C ILE A 46 0.14 22.90 20.48
N LEU A 47 0.84 23.01 19.33
CA LEU A 47 1.58 21.88 18.73
C LEU A 47 2.74 21.42 19.62
N ASP A 48 3.53 22.35 20.15
CA ASP A 48 4.65 22.05 21.05
C ASP A 48 4.16 21.31 22.32
N ARG A 49 2.93 21.59 22.81
CA ARG A 49 2.32 20.87 23.93
C ARG A 49 1.77 19.48 23.56
N ILE A 50 1.32 19.29 22.33
CA ILE A 50 0.89 17.97 21.83
C ILE A 50 2.11 17.06 21.65
N ASP A 51 3.22 17.61 21.15
CA ASP A 51 4.47 16.86 21.01
C ASP A 51 5.07 16.44 22.37
N ALA A 52 4.69 17.12 23.46
CA ALA A 52 5.13 16.82 24.82
C ALA A 52 4.23 15.81 25.57
N ASP A 53 2.93 15.73 25.24
CA ASP A 53 1.96 14.83 25.86
C ASP A 53 1.37 13.86 24.81
N ASP A 54 1.92 12.65 24.77
CA ASP A 54 1.21 11.43 24.34
C ASP A 54 0.70 11.37 22.88
N LEU A 55 1.56 11.69 21.92
CA LEU A 55 1.59 10.89 20.71
C LEU A 55 2.60 9.75 20.95
N PRO A 56 2.29 8.49 20.58
CA PRO A 56 3.33 7.47 20.52
C PRO A 56 4.48 8.08 19.73
N SER A 57 5.67 8.11 20.33
CA SER A 57 6.88 8.55 19.65
C SER A 57 6.87 7.92 18.25
N PRO A 58 7.19 8.66 17.18
CA PRO A 58 7.36 8.11 15.85
C PRO A 58 8.64 7.25 15.84
N THR A 59 8.68 6.21 16.64
CA THR A 59 9.64 5.11 16.53
C THR A 59 9.19 4.11 15.44
N SER A 60 8.11 4.41 14.69
CA SER A 60 7.87 3.99 13.30
C SER A 60 8.18 5.11 12.27
N GLY A 61 8.88 6.16 12.69
CA GLY A 61 8.87 7.54 12.15
C GLY A 61 9.57 7.86 10.83
N PHE A 62 9.60 6.96 9.87
CA PHE A 62 9.88 7.35 8.49
C PHE A 62 8.82 6.76 7.58
N THR A 63 7.75 7.52 7.36
CA THR A 63 6.86 7.23 6.24
C THR A 63 7.61 7.54 4.95
N ARG A 64 7.78 6.50 4.14
CA ARG A 64 8.50 6.56 2.86
C ARG A 64 7.55 7.09 1.80
N SER A 65 7.99 8.03 0.98
CA SER A 65 7.31 8.28 -0.29
C SER A 65 7.38 7.03 -1.18
N SER A 66 6.44 6.88 -2.12
CA SER A 66 6.47 5.79 -3.11
C SER A 66 7.82 5.74 -3.84
N ALA A 67 8.40 6.90 -4.16
CA ALA A 67 9.72 6.97 -4.78
C ALA A 67 10.85 6.46 -3.88
N GLN A 68 10.76 6.64 -2.56
CA GLN A 68 11.72 6.06 -1.60
C GLN A 68 11.55 4.55 -1.51
N ALA A 69 10.30 4.07 -1.37
CA ALA A 69 9.99 2.65 -1.33
C ALA A 69 10.49 1.91 -2.57
N VAL A 70 10.28 2.46 -3.78
CA VAL A 70 10.79 1.88 -5.03
C VAL A 70 12.32 1.75 -5.02
N ARG A 71 13.04 2.78 -4.54
CA ARG A 71 14.51 2.72 -4.47
C ARG A 71 15.00 1.68 -3.46
N GLU A 72 14.32 1.55 -2.33
CA GLU A 72 14.67 0.57 -1.30
C GLU A 72 14.43 -0.86 -1.79
N LEU A 73 13.25 -1.14 -2.35
CA LEU A 73 12.94 -2.44 -2.94
C LEU A 73 13.90 -2.79 -4.10
N ALA A 74 14.26 -1.82 -4.94
CA ALA A 74 15.25 -2.04 -6.00
C ALA A 74 16.64 -2.36 -5.42
N ALA A 75 17.05 -1.72 -4.31
CA ALA A 75 18.30 -2.01 -3.63
C ALA A 75 18.30 -3.39 -2.93
N GLU A 76 17.12 -3.86 -2.51
CA GLU A 76 16.88 -5.22 -1.98
C GLU A 76 16.88 -6.29 -3.08
N GLY A 77 16.89 -5.89 -4.36
CA GLY A 77 16.97 -6.80 -5.51
C GLY A 77 15.62 -7.14 -6.15
N HIS A 78 14.58 -6.34 -5.89
CA HIS A 78 13.28 -6.46 -6.57
C HIS A 78 13.30 -5.69 -7.90
N PRO A 79 13.40 -6.36 -9.06
CA PRO A 79 13.57 -5.69 -10.36
C PRO A 79 12.30 -4.95 -10.81
N ASP A 80 11.12 -5.31 -10.30
CA ASP A 80 9.85 -4.63 -10.57
C ASP A 80 9.31 -3.86 -9.34
N ALA A 81 10.22 -3.20 -8.62
CA ALA A 81 9.86 -2.43 -7.43
C ALA A 81 8.76 -1.37 -7.69
N GLU A 82 8.75 -0.76 -8.87
CA GLU A 82 7.71 0.22 -9.26
C GLU A 82 6.34 -0.43 -9.44
N GLY A 83 6.27 -1.57 -10.12
CA GLY A 83 5.05 -2.36 -10.27
C GLY A 83 4.49 -2.83 -8.93
N MET A 84 5.36 -3.33 -8.05
CA MET A 84 4.98 -3.79 -6.71
C MET A 84 4.34 -2.68 -5.86
N VAL A 85 5.01 -1.53 -5.74
CA VAL A 85 4.50 -0.39 -4.96
C VAL A 85 3.21 0.15 -5.56
N ARG A 86 3.13 0.23 -6.89
CA ARG A 86 1.92 0.70 -7.57
C ARG A 86 0.74 -0.24 -7.34
N SER A 87 0.93 -1.55 -7.50
CA SER A 87 -0.12 -2.55 -7.28
C SER A 87 -0.68 -2.47 -5.87
N TYR A 88 0.19 -2.35 -4.87
CA TYR A 88 -0.23 -2.18 -3.48
C TYR A 88 -1.06 -0.90 -3.29
N LEU A 89 -0.60 0.23 -3.83
CA LEU A 89 -1.33 1.50 -3.70
C LEU A 89 -2.66 1.50 -4.45
N ASP A 90 -2.74 0.81 -5.59
CA ASP A 90 -3.98 0.60 -6.34
C ASP A 90 -4.95 -0.25 -5.48
N ASP A 91 -4.50 -1.39 -4.93
CA ASP A 91 -5.30 -2.27 -4.07
C ASP A 91 -5.82 -1.55 -2.80
N VAL A 92 -4.98 -0.75 -2.15
CA VAL A 92 -5.37 0.03 -0.98
C VAL A 92 -6.34 1.14 -1.38
N SER A 93 -6.14 1.77 -2.54
CA SER A 93 -7.06 2.78 -3.06
C SER A 93 -8.45 2.20 -3.30
N GLU A 94 -8.53 0.98 -3.84
CA GLU A 94 -9.80 0.25 -4.00
C GLU A 94 -10.43 -0.11 -2.66
N ARG A 95 -9.64 -0.58 -1.69
CA ARG A 95 -10.10 -1.00 -0.36
C ARG A 95 -10.67 0.15 0.46
N VAL A 96 -10.05 1.33 0.37
CA VAL A 96 -10.42 2.52 1.15
C VAL A 96 -11.36 3.44 0.35
N GLY A 97 -11.43 3.28 -0.97
CA GLY A 97 -12.31 4.05 -1.85
C GLY A 97 -11.79 5.46 -2.19
N VAL A 98 -10.53 5.76 -1.90
CA VAL A 98 -9.87 7.04 -2.21
C VAL A 98 -8.46 6.81 -2.75
N PRO A 99 -7.94 7.66 -3.65
CA PRO A 99 -6.57 7.52 -4.15
C PRO A 99 -5.53 7.76 -3.05
N VAL A 100 -4.68 6.77 -2.77
CA VAL A 100 -3.66 6.83 -1.71
C VAL A 100 -2.23 7.00 -2.23
N HIS A 101 -2.01 7.26 -3.51
CA HIS A 101 -0.67 7.32 -4.11
C HIS A 101 0.27 8.40 -3.55
N GLN A 102 -0.25 9.33 -2.75
CA GLN A 102 0.54 10.37 -2.08
C GLN A 102 0.73 10.10 -0.58
N TRP A 103 0.18 9.01 -0.06
CA TRP A 103 0.36 8.62 1.33
C TRP A 103 1.76 8.05 1.52
N GLY A 104 2.33 8.32 2.69
CA GLY A 104 3.62 7.76 3.06
C GLY A 104 3.44 6.31 3.54
N LEU A 105 4.35 5.46 3.11
CA LEU A 105 4.39 4.03 3.40
C LEU A 105 5.22 3.76 4.66
N ASP A 106 4.64 3.10 5.65
CA ASP A 106 5.36 2.67 6.83
C ASP A 106 6.02 1.29 6.63
N GLU A 107 6.68 0.76 7.67
CA GLU A 107 7.34 -0.54 7.57
C GLU A 107 6.35 -1.71 7.41
N SER A 108 5.13 -1.61 7.97
CA SER A 108 4.11 -2.64 7.80
C SER A 108 3.63 -2.68 6.36
N ASP A 109 3.49 -1.51 5.72
CA ASP A 109 3.17 -1.42 4.30
C ASP A 109 4.27 -2.04 3.43
N MET A 110 5.54 -1.77 3.75
CA MET A 110 6.69 -2.36 3.04
C MET A 110 6.73 -3.89 3.17
N ASP A 111 6.43 -4.42 4.36
CA ASP A 111 6.33 -5.87 4.60
C ASP A 111 5.18 -6.53 3.83
N GLU A 112 4.03 -5.85 3.72
CA GLU A 112 2.92 -6.33 2.90
C GLU A 112 3.31 -6.37 1.42
N ILE A 113 3.98 -5.32 0.91
CA ILE A 113 4.47 -5.26 -0.47
C ILE A 113 5.45 -6.41 -0.77
N ARG A 114 6.42 -6.65 0.12
CA ARG A 114 7.39 -7.77 -0.01
C ARG A 114 6.68 -9.13 0.00
N THR A 115 5.70 -9.29 0.88
CA THR A 115 4.95 -10.56 1.03
C THR A 115 4.03 -10.83 -0.16
N ALA A 116 3.40 -9.78 -0.72
CA ALA A 116 2.52 -9.89 -1.87
C ALA A 116 3.27 -10.43 -3.10
N GLU A 117 4.50 -10.00 -3.32
CA GLU A 117 5.36 -10.46 -4.42
C GLU A 117 5.73 -11.95 -4.28
N VAL A 118 6.09 -12.39 -3.07
CA VAL A 118 6.39 -13.80 -2.80
C VAL A 118 5.18 -14.68 -3.10
N ARG A 119 3.97 -14.23 -2.71
CA ARG A 119 2.72 -14.93 -3.01
C ARG A 119 2.44 -14.97 -4.51
N GLY A 120 2.56 -13.85 -5.22
CA GLY A 120 2.35 -13.78 -6.67
C GLY A 120 3.29 -14.72 -7.44
N THR A 121 4.56 -14.74 -7.06
CA THR A 121 5.55 -15.68 -7.64
C THR A 121 5.19 -17.13 -7.35
N HIS A 122 4.81 -17.45 -6.10
CA HIS A 122 4.41 -18.81 -5.74
C HIS A 122 3.19 -19.28 -6.54
N ASP A 123 2.16 -18.44 -6.66
CA ASP A 123 0.94 -18.77 -7.41
C ASP A 123 1.22 -18.97 -8.90
N ALA A 124 2.11 -18.16 -9.49
CA ALA A 124 2.55 -18.34 -10.87
C ALA A 124 3.28 -19.67 -11.08
N VAL A 125 4.16 -20.06 -10.15
CA VAL A 125 4.87 -21.35 -10.18
C VAL A 125 3.89 -22.52 -10.04
N GLN A 126 2.92 -22.43 -9.13
CA GLN A 126 1.89 -23.47 -8.97
C GLN A 126 1.02 -23.60 -10.23
N HIS A 127 0.62 -22.47 -10.82
CA HIS A 127 -0.17 -22.48 -12.06
C HIS A 127 0.61 -23.09 -13.23
N ALA A 128 1.91 -22.79 -13.35
CA ALA A 128 2.79 -23.41 -14.34
C ALA A 128 2.96 -24.92 -14.10
N HIS A 129 3.09 -25.34 -12.83
CA HIS A 129 3.17 -26.75 -12.47
C HIS A 129 1.91 -27.52 -12.92
N VAL A 130 0.73 -27.00 -12.58
CA VAL A 130 -0.56 -27.58 -13.00
C VAL A 130 -0.66 -27.69 -14.52
N ALA A 131 -0.31 -26.61 -15.24
CA ALA A 131 -0.34 -26.63 -16.71
C ALA A 131 0.61 -27.67 -17.33
N ILE A 132 1.80 -27.87 -16.75
CA ILE A 132 2.76 -28.89 -17.20
C ILE A 132 2.24 -30.30 -16.91
N THR A 133 1.64 -30.53 -15.74
CA THR A 133 1.08 -31.84 -15.38
C THR A 133 -0.13 -32.19 -16.24
N ASP A 134 -1.01 -31.23 -16.52
CA ASP A 134 -2.17 -31.43 -17.39
C ASP A 134 -1.73 -31.76 -18.82
N ARG A 135 -0.69 -31.08 -19.33
CA ARG A 135 -0.11 -31.40 -20.64
C ARG A 135 0.44 -32.81 -20.70
N ARG A 136 1.19 -33.24 -19.68
CA ARG A 136 1.73 -34.61 -19.62
C ARG A 136 0.64 -35.67 -19.48
N ALA A 137 -0.42 -35.39 -18.73
CA ALA A 137 -1.58 -36.27 -18.65
C ALA A 137 -2.27 -36.41 -20.02
N ALA A 138 -2.43 -35.31 -20.77
CA ALA A 138 -2.99 -35.35 -22.11
C ALA A 138 -2.10 -36.12 -23.11
N GLU A 139 -0.77 -36.00 -23.00
CA GLU A 139 0.20 -36.75 -23.82
C GLU A 139 0.25 -38.25 -23.44
N ALA A 140 0.07 -38.60 -22.16
CA ALA A 140 0.06 -39.98 -21.68
C ALA A 140 -1.25 -40.75 -21.98
N VAL A 141 -2.34 -40.05 -22.27
CA VAL A 141 -3.62 -40.66 -22.69
C VAL A 141 -3.62 -41.04 -24.18
N SER A 142 -2.60 -40.66 -24.95
CA SER A 142 -2.48 -41.03 -26.37
C SER A 142 -1.34 -42.01 -26.68
N PRO A 143 -1.44 -43.30 -26.27
CA PRO A 143 -0.72 -44.39 -26.93
C PRO A 143 -1.61 -45.54 -27.43
N PHE A 144 -2.95 -45.42 -27.40
CA PHE A 144 -3.84 -46.56 -27.73
C PHE A 144 -4.95 -46.25 -28.75
N ALA A 145 -4.62 -45.51 -29.82
CA ALA A 145 -5.51 -45.30 -30.98
C ALA A 145 -4.87 -45.64 -32.33
N ALA A 146 -3.84 -46.50 -32.33
CA ALA A 146 -3.15 -46.95 -33.54
C ALA A 146 -2.77 -48.44 -33.48
N GLU A 147 -3.68 -49.29 -33.01
CA GLU A 147 -3.63 -50.72 -33.32
C GLU A 147 -5.05 -51.18 -33.66
N GLU A 148 -5.46 -50.96 -34.92
CA GLU A 148 -6.42 -51.88 -35.53
C GLU A 148 -5.63 -52.82 -36.44
N THR A 149 -5.46 -54.00 -35.87
CA THR A 149 -4.81 -55.20 -36.36
C THR A 149 -5.28 -55.61 -37.76
N THR A 150 -4.33 -56.14 -38.52
CA THR A 150 -4.53 -56.76 -39.83
C THR A 150 -4.95 -58.22 -39.64
N VAL A 151 -6.18 -58.61 -40.00
CA VAL A 151 -6.63 -60.00 -40.33
C VAL A 151 -7.96 -59.81 -41.09
N GLU A 152 -8.30 -60.39 -42.25
CA GLU A 152 -8.18 -61.78 -42.69
C GLU A 152 -8.07 -61.89 -44.22
N ASP A 153 -7.18 -62.79 -44.64
CA ASP A 153 -7.15 -63.48 -45.92
C ASP A 153 -8.23 -64.57 -45.87
N GLU A 154 -9.23 -64.54 -46.76
CA GLU A 154 -10.08 -65.70 -47.04
C GLU A 154 -10.38 -65.74 -48.55
N ALA A 155 -9.94 -66.83 -49.15
CA ALA A 155 -10.09 -67.18 -50.55
C ALA A 155 -11.56 -67.39 -50.95
N GLY A 156 -11.91 -67.04 -52.20
CA GLY A 156 -13.22 -67.31 -52.78
C GLY A 156 -13.28 -67.17 -54.29
N PHE A 157 -12.97 -68.26 -55.00
CA PHE A 157 -13.62 -68.77 -56.24
C PHE A 157 -14.50 -67.79 -57.06
N TRP A 158 -14.07 -67.35 -58.24
CA TRP A 158 -14.41 -67.85 -59.61
C TRP A 158 -13.74 -66.96 -60.66
#